data_AF-A0AAN7GEJ4-F1
#
_entry.id   AF-A0AAN7GEJ4-F1
#
_cell.length_a   1.000
_cell.length_b   1.000
_cell.length_c   1.000
_cell.angle_alpha   90.00
_cell.angle_beta   90.00
_cell.angle_gamma   90.00
#
_symmetry.space_group_name_H-M   'P 1'
#
loop_
_entity.id
_entity.type
_entity.pdbx_description
1 polymer ?
#
loop_
_entity_poly.entity_id
_entity_poly.type
_entity_poly.pdbx_seq_one_letter_code
_entity_poly.pdbx_strand_id
1 'polypeptide(L)'
;MARAERKFSEAEGPSSMSSVYPIAQDRFSYTKKTIERAFGRSLNEIFDKFEEEPIASGSVAQVHRAVLRYQYLQQKVKPIDVAVKVRHPGVGDSIRRDFIIMKCVAKLSKFIPNLSWLRLDESLQQFAVFMMSQVDLAREAAHLSRFIYNFRRWKDVSFPKPLYPLVHPAVLVETFEPGQSVLYYVDELQGYEWIKSDLAHIGIHALLKMLLVDNFIHADMHPGNILVRVSNSMSSQNPPLRSRPHVIFLDVGMTAELSKRDRVNLLEFFKAIALRDGRTAAECTLKLSRKQCCPDPRAFIEEVDKSFISWNSAEGNNVHPGECMHQLLEYVRRHKVNIDGNVTTVMVTTLVLEGWQRKLDPEYDAMSALQRLLFKVDWVESLFYTMEGVMAP
;
A
#
# COMPACT_ATOMS: atom_id res chain seq x y z
N MET A 1 3.24 12.14 -3.61
CA MET A 1 1.92 12.78 -3.89
C MET A 1 0.87 11.77 -3.47
N ALA A 2 0.01 11.94 -2.47
CA ALA A 2 -0.46 13.12 -1.74
C ALA A 2 -0.40 12.90 -0.22
N ARG A 3 -0.19 14.00 0.52
CA ARG A 3 0.02 14.08 1.96
C ARG A 3 -1.33 13.98 2.67
N ALA A 4 -1.56 12.95 3.47
CA ALA A 4 -2.61 12.96 4.48
C ALA A 4 -2.06 13.69 5.71
N GLU A 5 -2.33 14.97 5.84
CA GLU A 5 -2.08 15.69 7.09
C GLU A 5 -3.25 15.40 8.05
N ARG A 6 -2.99 14.64 9.12
CA ARG A 6 -3.89 14.60 10.29
C ARG A 6 -3.25 15.35 11.44
N LYS A 7 -4.02 16.26 12.04
CA LYS A 7 -3.70 16.94 13.30
C LYS A 7 -4.05 16.01 14.46
N PHE A 8 -3.05 15.53 15.20
CA PHE A 8 -3.20 15.01 16.55
C PHE A 8 -1.89 15.19 17.33
N SER A 9 -1.70 16.36 17.94
CA SER A 9 -1.33 16.52 19.36
C SER A 9 -1.32 18.01 19.73
N GLU A 10 -1.98 18.28 20.86
CA GLU A 10 -1.85 19.41 21.80
C GLU A 10 -1.90 20.88 21.32
N ALA A 11 -2.40 21.71 22.23
CA ALA A 11 -2.83 23.09 22.01
C ALA A 11 -1.67 24.04 21.65
N GLU A 12 -1.83 24.82 20.57
CA GLU A 12 -1.41 26.23 20.48
C GLU A 12 -1.79 26.84 19.09
N GLY A 13 -2.35 28.06 19.12
CA GLY A 13 -2.38 29.16 18.12
C GLY A 13 -2.50 28.94 16.59
N PRO A 14 -3.23 29.82 15.85
CA PRO A 14 -3.44 29.69 14.42
C PRO A 14 -2.32 30.36 13.59
N SER A 15 -1.68 29.61 12.69
CA SER A 15 -1.03 30.10 11.45
C SER A 15 -0.48 28.90 10.68
N SER A 16 -0.39 28.83 9.35
CA SER A 16 -1.03 29.51 8.23
C SER A 16 -0.64 28.68 7.00
N MET A 17 -1.59 28.08 6.29
CA MET A 17 -1.42 27.74 4.87
C MET A 17 -2.79 27.44 4.25
N SER A 18 -3.36 28.50 3.69
CA SER A 18 -4.61 28.53 2.92
C SER A 18 -4.31 28.45 1.42
N SER A 19 -5.33 27.98 0.67
CA SER A 19 -5.46 27.82 -0.80
C SER A 19 -4.99 26.43 -1.30
N VAL A 20 -5.88 25.56 -1.81
CA VAL A 20 -6.82 25.78 -2.93
C VAL A 20 -8.15 25.07 -2.64
N TYR A 21 -9.18 25.77 -2.15
CA TYR A 21 -10.63 25.51 -2.33
C TYR A 21 -11.39 26.62 -1.57
N PRO A 22 -12.41 27.31 -2.14
CA PRO A 22 -13.09 28.39 -1.44
C PRO A 22 -14.13 27.87 -0.44
N ILE A 23 -14.24 28.58 0.69
CA ILE A 23 -15.41 28.73 1.58
C ILE A 23 -15.82 27.46 2.36
N ALA A 24 -15.40 27.40 3.63
CA ALA A 24 -15.71 26.33 4.59
C ALA A 24 -17.22 26.03 4.74
N GLN A 25 -18.10 27.01 4.48
CA GLN A 25 -19.56 26.88 4.60
C GLN A 25 -20.20 26.05 3.47
N ASP A 26 -19.54 25.89 2.31
CA ASP A 26 -20.03 25.09 1.18
C ASP A 26 -19.58 23.61 1.24
N ARG A 27 -18.57 23.30 2.06
CA ARG A 27 -17.92 21.98 2.06
C ARG A 27 -18.77 20.88 2.72
N PHE A 28 -19.40 21.19 3.86
CA PHE A 28 -20.30 20.23 4.51
C PHE A 28 -21.63 20.08 3.76
N SER A 29 -22.16 21.17 3.19
CA SER A 29 -23.37 21.14 2.35
C SER A 29 -23.22 20.18 1.16
N TYR A 30 -22.09 20.24 0.45
CA TYR A 30 -21.77 19.28 -0.60
C TYR A 30 -21.69 17.83 -0.07
N THR A 31 -21.03 17.65 1.07
CA THR A 31 -20.85 16.33 1.71
C THR A 31 -22.20 15.69 2.03
N LYS A 32 -23.05 16.42 2.75
CA LYS A 32 -24.40 16.00 3.10
C LYS A 32 -25.21 15.64 1.85
N LYS A 33 -25.26 16.52 0.85
CA LYS A 33 -25.98 16.26 -0.42
C LYS A 33 -25.45 15.03 -1.16
N THR A 34 -24.14 14.77 -1.10
CA THR A 34 -23.52 13.61 -1.75
C THR A 34 -23.94 12.31 -1.07
N ILE A 35 -23.93 12.28 0.27
CA ILE A 35 -24.39 11.14 1.07
C ILE A 35 -25.88 10.89 0.83
N GLU A 36 -26.71 11.94 0.93
CA GLU A 36 -28.16 11.81 0.78
C GLU A 36 -28.56 11.34 -0.62
N ARG A 37 -27.86 11.84 -1.66
CA ARG A 37 -28.06 11.36 -3.04
C ARG A 37 -27.59 9.92 -3.23
N ALA A 38 -26.46 9.54 -2.63
CA ALA A 38 -25.89 8.19 -2.78
C ALA A 38 -26.81 7.11 -2.19
N PHE A 39 -27.49 7.40 -1.08
CA PHE A 39 -28.28 6.40 -0.36
C PHE A 39 -29.79 6.65 -0.37
N GLY A 40 -30.26 7.75 -0.97
CA GLY A 40 -31.69 8.10 -1.04
C GLY A 40 -32.34 8.33 0.32
N ARG A 41 -31.55 8.65 1.35
CA ARG A 41 -31.98 8.83 2.74
C ARG A 41 -31.33 10.09 3.30
N SER A 42 -32.03 10.80 4.18
CA SER A 42 -31.45 11.96 4.87
C SER A 42 -30.30 11.54 5.78
N LEU A 43 -29.35 12.44 6.02
CA LEU A 43 -28.17 12.15 6.83
C LEU A 43 -28.54 11.63 8.23
N ASN A 44 -29.59 12.22 8.83
CA ASN A 44 -30.10 11.87 10.16
C ASN A 44 -30.84 10.53 10.18
N GLU A 45 -31.33 10.03 9.03
CA GLU A 45 -31.90 8.68 8.99
C GLU A 45 -30.83 7.60 9.00
N ILE A 46 -29.61 7.93 8.56
CA ILE A 46 -28.48 6.99 8.45
C ILE A 46 -27.62 7.03 9.72
N PHE A 47 -27.38 8.22 10.27
CA PHE A 47 -26.45 8.42 11.38
C PHE A 47 -27.12 9.09 12.59
N ASP A 48 -26.79 8.62 13.79
CA ASP A 48 -27.19 9.24 15.06
C ASP A 48 -26.35 10.48 15.36
N LYS A 49 -25.07 10.45 14.99
CA LYS A 49 -24.13 11.57 15.06
C LYS A 49 -23.27 11.57 13.82
N PHE A 50 -22.96 12.74 13.28
CA PHE A 50 -22.05 12.92 12.16
C PHE A 50 -21.16 14.13 12.45
N GLU A 51 -19.85 13.94 12.44
CA GLU A 51 -18.89 15.04 12.64
C GLU A 51 -18.75 15.82 11.33
N GLU A 52 -19.17 17.10 11.34
CA GLU A 52 -19.15 17.95 10.14
C GLU A 52 -17.72 18.24 9.65
N GLU A 53 -16.78 18.36 10.58
CA GLU A 53 -15.36 18.50 10.27
C GLU A 53 -14.76 17.12 9.92
N PRO A 54 -14.03 17.00 8.79
CA PRO A 54 -13.40 15.74 8.43
C PRO A 54 -12.22 15.45 9.36
N ILE A 55 -12.12 14.20 9.82
CA ILE A 55 -10.97 13.71 10.59
C ILE A 55 -9.72 13.48 9.72
N ALA A 56 -9.90 13.40 8.40
CA ALA A 56 -8.84 13.23 7.42
C ALA A 56 -9.30 13.70 6.03
N SER A 57 -8.36 14.15 5.21
CA SER A 57 -8.61 14.46 3.80
C SER A 57 -7.49 13.89 2.94
N GLY A 58 -7.82 12.95 2.07
CA GLY A 58 -6.94 12.41 1.04
C GLY A 58 -7.10 13.13 -0.30
N SER A 59 -6.44 12.58 -1.33
CA SER A 59 -6.48 13.10 -2.71
C SER A 59 -7.85 12.99 -3.37
N VAL A 60 -8.57 11.89 -3.12
CA VAL A 60 -9.86 11.59 -3.78
C VAL A 60 -11.07 11.85 -2.88
N ALA A 61 -10.92 11.63 -1.57
CA ALA A 61 -12.02 11.71 -0.62
C ALA A 61 -11.58 12.34 0.70
N GLN A 62 -12.56 12.88 1.41
CA GLN A 62 -12.44 13.24 2.82
C GLN A 62 -13.17 12.21 3.69
N VAL A 63 -12.72 12.07 4.94
CA VAL A 63 -13.22 11.07 5.88
C VAL A 63 -13.84 11.79 7.07
N HIS A 64 -15.09 11.47 7.37
CA HIS A 64 -15.80 11.94 8.55
C HIS A 64 -16.00 10.80 9.52
N ARG A 65 -16.01 11.08 10.81
CA ARG A 65 -16.45 10.12 11.82
C ARG A 65 -17.95 10.28 12.05
N ALA A 66 -18.65 9.15 12.18
CA ALA A 66 -20.07 9.14 12.47
C ALA A 66 -20.44 7.95 13.36
N VAL A 67 -21.67 7.98 13.87
CA VAL A 67 -22.28 6.89 14.63
C VAL A 67 -23.49 6.40 13.85
N LEU A 68 -23.53 5.12 13.50
CA LEU A 68 -24.60 4.54 12.71
C LEU A 68 -25.92 4.48 13.51
N ARG A 69 -27.04 4.90 12.90
CA ARG A 69 -28.39 4.79 13.47
C ARG A 69 -28.98 3.41 13.18
N TYR A 70 -29.46 2.72 14.21
CA TYR A 70 -30.23 1.47 14.05
C TYR A 70 -31.73 1.77 14.05
N GLN A 71 -32.45 1.29 13.02
CA GLN A 71 -33.89 1.54 12.87
C GLN A 71 -34.79 0.38 13.35
N TYR A 72 -34.26 -0.83 13.62
CA TYR A 72 -35.08 -2.05 13.69
C TYR A 72 -34.94 -2.94 14.95
N LEU A 73 -34.26 -2.52 16.01
CA LEU A 73 -34.14 -3.37 17.21
C LEU A 73 -34.59 -2.61 18.46
N GLN A 74 -35.64 -3.12 19.12
CA GLN A 74 -36.09 -2.71 20.45
C GLN A 74 -35.07 -3.09 21.56
N GLN A 75 -33.87 -3.53 21.19
CA GLN A 75 -32.76 -3.78 22.10
C GLN A 75 -31.73 -2.66 21.97
N LYS A 76 -31.15 -2.24 23.11
CA LYS A 76 -30.00 -1.34 23.13
C LYS A 76 -28.81 -2.01 22.42
N VAL A 77 -28.67 -1.78 21.12
CA VAL A 77 -27.49 -2.18 20.36
C VAL A 77 -26.37 -1.20 20.69
N LYS A 78 -25.14 -1.71 20.83
CA LYS A 78 -23.95 -0.87 21.01
C LYS A 78 -23.82 0.09 19.81
N PRO A 79 -23.61 1.40 20.02
CA PRO A 79 -23.34 2.33 18.94
C PRO A 79 -22.17 1.83 18.09
N ILE A 80 -22.33 1.89 16.76
CA ILE A 80 -21.26 1.51 15.83
C ILE A 80 -20.63 2.79 15.31
N ASP A 81 -19.38 3.03 15.73
CA ASP A 81 -18.54 4.09 15.17
C ASP A 81 -18.12 3.71 13.75
N VAL A 82 -18.28 4.64 12.82
CA VAL A 82 -17.99 4.44 11.40
C VAL A 82 -17.14 5.57 10.85
N ALA A 83 -16.30 5.23 9.87
CA ALA A 83 -15.64 6.18 9.01
C ALA A 83 -16.48 6.32 7.72
N VAL A 84 -16.82 7.55 7.37
CA VAL A 84 -17.59 7.89 6.17
C VAL A 84 -16.68 8.62 5.20
N LYS A 85 -16.21 7.90 4.18
CA LYS A 85 -15.41 8.48 3.09
C LYS A 85 -16.33 9.08 2.05
N VAL A 86 -16.14 10.34 1.74
CA VAL A 86 -16.94 11.10 0.77
C VAL A 86 -16.03 11.69 -0.28
N ARG A 87 -16.30 11.36 -1.54
CA ARG A 87 -15.49 11.82 -2.67
C ARG A 87 -15.55 13.33 -2.83
N HIS A 88 -14.38 13.96 -3.05
CA HIS A 88 -14.27 15.39 -3.32
C HIS A 88 -15.06 15.80 -4.57
N PRO A 89 -15.64 17.02 -4.58
CA PRO A 89 -16.37 17.54 -5.74
C PRO A 89 -15.46 17.63 -6.98
N GLY A 90 -15.95 17.13 -8.12
CA GLY A 90 -15.27 17.28 -9.42
C GLY A 90 -13.92 16.59 -9.54
N VAL A 91 -13.52 15.72 -8.59
CA VAL A 91 -12.18 15.11 -8.60
C VAL A 91 -11.92 14.27 -9.85
N GLY A 92 -12.92 13.53 -10.33
CA GLY A 92 -12.82 12.77 -11.58
C GLY A 92 -12.55 13.67 -12.80
N ASP A 93 -13.19 14.84 -12.86
CA ASP A 93 -12.99 15.80 -13.95
C ASP A 93 -11.65 16.53 -13.83
N SER A 94 -11.18 16.79 -12.60
CA SER A 94 -9.84 17.34 -12.37
C SER A 94 -8.77 16.38 -12.85
N ILE A 95 -8.83 15.12 -12.42
CA ILE A 95 -7.90 14.07 -12.83
C ILE A 95 -7.89 13.92 -14.36
N ARG A 96 -9.07 13.92 -15.01
CA ARG A 96 -9.16 13.86 -16.48
C ARG A 96 -8.48 15.05 -17.16
N ARG A 97 -8.67 16.27 -16.65
CA ARG A 97 -8.02 17.48 -17.19
C ARG A 97 -6.50 17.41 -17.04
N ASP A 98 -6.02 16.96 -15.89
CA ASP A 98 -4.58 16.78 -15.64
C ASP A 98 -3.98 15.78 -16.64
N PHE A 99 -4.68 14.68 -16.93
CA PHE A 99 -4.22 13.72 -17.95
C PHE A 99 -4.19 14.27 -19.37
N ILE A 100 -5.11 15.16 -19.73
CA ILE A 100 -5.08 15.84 -21.03
C ILE A 100 -3.81 16.70 -21.12
N ILE A 101 -3.49 17.46 -20.07
CA ILE A 101 -2.30 18.31 -20.00
C ILE A 101 -1.02 17.46 -20.08
N MET A 102 -0.91 16.42 -19.25
CA MET A 102 0.25 15.52 -19.25
C MET A 102 0.45 14.85 -20.61
N LYS A 103 -0.64 14.44 -21.29
CA LYS A 103 -0.57 13.86 -22.64
C LYS A 103 -0.10 14.88 -23.69
N CYS A 104 -0.48 16.15 -23.57
CA CYS A 104 0.06 17.20 -24.42
C CYS A 104 1.58 17.37 -24.19
N VAL A 105 2.02 17.39 -22.93
CA VAL A 105 3.44 17.47 -22.58
C VAL A 105 4.22 16.27 -23.10
N ALA A 106 3.70 15.04 -22.95
CA ALA A 106 4.37 13.83 -23.45
C ALA A 106 4.45 13.77 -24.98
N LYS A 107 3.48 14.35 -25.69
CA LYS A 107 3.59 14.53 -27.15
C LYS A 107 4.68 15.54 -27.51
N LEU A 108 4.78 16.65 -26.77
CA LEU A 108 5.81 17.67 -26.99
C LEU A 108 7.21 17.15 -26.64
N SER A 109 7.35 16.28 -25.62
CA SER A 109 8.63 15.72 -25.23
C SER A 109 9.24 14.80 -26.29
N LYS A 110 8.46 14.32 -27.27
CA LYS A 110 8.98 13.57 -28.43
C LYS A 110 9.90 14.39 -29.31
N PHE A 111 9.79 15.72 -29.27
CA PHE A 111 10.65 16.64 -30.01
C PHE A 111 11.96 16.97 -29.26
N ILE A 112 12.11 16.52 -28.02
CA ILE A 112 13.32 16.73 -27.21
C ILE A 112 14.21 15.48 -27.33
N PRO A 113 15.42 15.60 -27.91
CA PRO A 113 16.39 14.50 -27.92
C PRO A 113 16.65 14.02 -26.49
N ASN A 114 16.77 12.71 -26.29
CA ASN A 114 17.00 12.04 -24.99
C ASN A 114 15.78 11.84 -24.05
N LEU A 115 14.56 12.24 -24.40
CA LEU A 115 13.34 11.90 -23.62
C LEU A 115 12.50 10.75 -24.21
N SER A 116 12.78 10.34 -25.45
CA SER A 116 12.03 9.29 -26.14
C SER A 116 12.09 7.91 -25.48
N TRP A 117 13.16 7.61 -24.73
CA TRP A 117 13.31 6.34 -24.03
C TRP A 117 12.39 6.20 -22.80
N LEU A 118 11.91 7.30 -22.24
CA LEU A 118 11.01 7.29 -21.07
C LEU A 118 9.59 6.81 -21.40
N ARG A 119 9.25 6.63 -22.69
CA ARG A 119 7.93 6.18 -23.18
C ARG A 119 6.76 6.83 -22.42
N LEU A 120 6.88 8.13 -22.17
CA LEU A 120 5.95 8.87 -21.29
C LEU A 120 4.49 8.64 -21.65
N ASP A 121 4.14 8.50 -22.93
CA ASP A 121 2.77 8.19 -23.35
C ASP A 121 2.18 6.92 -22.70
N GLU A 122 2.93 5.82 -22.67
CA GLU A 122 2.45 4.54 -22.12
C GLU A 122 2.43 4.55 -20.60
N SER A 123 3.48 5.08 -19.98
CA SER A 123 3.55 5.26 -18.53
C SER A 123 2.42 6.17 -18.03
N LEU A 124 2.12 7.25 -18.76
CA LEU A 124 1.01 8.14 -18.45
C LEU A 124 -0.34 7.47 -18.62
N GLN A 125 -0.53 6.62 -19.64
CA GLN A 125 -1.77 5.90 -19.82
C GLN A 125 -2.02 4.89 -18.69
N GLN A 126 -0.99 4.13 -18.29
CA GLN A 126 -1.06 3.22 -17.15
C GLN A 126 -1.34 3.98 -15.84
N PHE A 127 -0.64 5.10 -15.63
CA PHE A 127 -0.88 5.99 -14.50
C PHE A 127 -2.30 6.58 -14.51
N ALA A 128 -2.85 6.88 -15.69
CA ALA A 128 -4.22 7.38 -15.83
C ALA A 128 -5.29 6.39 -15.42
N VAL A 129 -5.17 5.15 -15.92
CA VAL A 129 -6.07 4.07 -15.51
C VAL A 129 -5.99 3.88 -14.00
N PHE A 130 -4.78 3.91 -13.45
CA PHE A 130 -4.52 3.73 -12.04
C PHE A 130 -5.17 4.83 -11.17
N MET A 131 -4.92 6.11 -11.48
CA MET A 131 -5.51 7.24 -10.74
C MET A 131 -7.04 7.30 -10.88
N MET A 132 -7.57 7.03 -12.08
CA MET A 132 -9.02 7.02 -12.30
C MET A 132 -9.71 5.89 -11.52
N SER A 133 -9.04 4.78 -11.26
CA SER A 133 -9.60 3.68 -10.49
C SER A 133 -9.90 4.03 -9.03
N GLN A 134 -9.22 5.04 -8.48
CA GLN A 134 -9.43 5.50 -7.09
C GLN A 134 -10.70 6.34 -6.93
N VAL A 135 -11.24 6.89 -8.03
CA VAL A 135 -12.42 7.78 -8.03
C VAL A 135 -13.71 7.05 -7.65
N ASP A 136 -13.73 5.72 -7.75
CA ASP A 136 -14.85 4.87 -7.39
C ASP A 136 -14.59 4.17 -6.05
N LEU A 137 -15.18 4.71 -4.98
CA LEU A 137 -15.01 4.19 -3.62
C LEU A 137 -15.64 2.79 -3.42
N ALA A 138 -16.52 2.33 -4.31
CA ALA A 138 -17.05 0.97 -4.25
C ALA A 138 -15.98 -0.08 -4.59
N ARG A 139 -14.96 0.31 -5.38
CA ARG A 139 -13.79 -0.55 -5.65
C ARG A 139 -12.97 -0.78 -4.40
N GLU A 140 -12.75 0.27 -3.61
CA GLU A 140 -12.07 0.16 -2.32
C GLU A 140 -12.83 -0.76 -1.36
N ALA A 141 -14.16 -0.66 -1.29
CA ALA A 141 -14.99 -1.57 -0.50
C ALA A 141 -14.84 -3.04 -0.93
N ALA A 142 -14.75 -3.31 -2.24
CA ALA A 142 -14.50 -4.64 -2.76
C ALA A 142 -13.09 -5.14 -2.40
N HIS A 143 -12.08 -4.28 -2.48
CA HIS A 143 -10.71 -4.60 -2.06
C HIS A 143 -10.65 -4.92 -0.56
N LEU A 144 -11.27 -4.11 0.31
CA LEU A 144 -11.37 -4.37 1.75
C LEU A 144 -11.98 -5.75 2.01
N SER A 145 -13.09 -6.08 1.32
CA SER A 145 -13.76 -7.36 1.47
C SER A 145 -12.81 -8.54 1.13
N ARG A 146 -12.03 -8.41 0.05
CA ARG A 146 -11.02 -9.43 -0.33
C ARG A 146 -9.88 -9.51 0.67
N PHE A 147 -9.36 -8.38 1.16
CA PHE A 147 -8.31 -8.36 2.18
C PHE A 147 -8.77 -8.99 3.50
N ILE A 148 -9.98 -8.66 3.97
CA ILE A 148 -10.59 -9.29 5.15
C ILE A 148 -10.66 -10.80 4.98
N TYR A 149 -11.11 -11.27 3.81
CA TYR A 149 -11.13 -12.71 3.52
C TYR A 149 -9.72 -13.31 3.54
N ASN A 150 -8.77 -12.71 2.83
CA ASN A 150 -7.39 -13.21 2.73
C ASN A 150 -6.68 -13.28 4.10
N PHE A 151 -6.97 -12.33 5.00
CA PHE A 151 -6.38 -12.24 6.33
C PHE A 151 -7.24 -12.82 7.45
N ARG A 152 -8.38 -13.48 7.16
CA ARG A 152 -9.34 -14.00 8.17
C ARG A 152 -8.76 -14.93 9.24
N ARG A 153 -7.59 -15.54 8.99
CA ARG A 153 -6.89 -16.44 9.93
C ARG A 153 -5.72 -15.77 10.66
N TRP A 154 -5.41 -14.52 10.33
CA TRP A 154 -4.32 -13.76 10.93
C TRP A 154 -4.85 -12.97 12.12
N LYS A 155 -4.11 -13.02 13.23
CA LYS A 155 -4.52 -12.40 14.50
C LYS A 155 -4.01 -10.97 14.66
N ASP A 156 -2.88 -10.65 14.02
CA ASP A 156 -2.15 -9.40 14.26
C ASP A 156 -2.38 -8.36 13.14
N VAL A 157 -3.23 -8.67 12.15
CA VAL A 157 -3.54 -7.79 11.01
C VAL A 157 -5.04 -7.73 10.77
N SER A 158 -5.58 -6.54 10.55
CA SER A 158 -6.97 -6.34 10.13
C SER A 158 -7.15 -5.18 9.15
N PHE A 159 -8.38 -5.04 8.65
CA PHE A 159 -8.80 -3.99 7.71
C PHE A 159 -10.18 -3.48 8.14
N PRO A 160 -10.52 -2.20 7.86
CA PRO A 160 -11.88 -1.68 8.04
C PRO A 160 -12.92 -2.53 7.33
N LYS A 161 -14.07 -2.77 7.97
CA LYS A 161 -15.16 -3.54 7.37
C LYS A 161 -16.13 -2.60 6.65
N PRO A 162 -16.28 -2.72 5.31
CA PRO A 162 -17.30 -1.97 4.59
C PRO A 162 -18.70 -2.39 5.05
N LEU A 163 -19.59 -1.44 5.26
CA LEU A 163 -20.93 -1.69 5.77
C LEU A 163 -21.96 -1.62 4.65
N TYR A 164 -22.43 -2.79 4.19
CA TYR A 164 -23.52 -2.86 3.21
C TYR A 164 -24.88 -2.62 3.87
N PRO A 165 -25.83 -1.93 3.22
CA PRO A 165 -25.80 -1.41 1.85
C PRO A 165 -25.20 0.01 1.69
N LEU A 166 -24.45 0.52 2.68
CA LEU A 166 -23.87 1.88 2.67
C LEU A 166 -22.53 1.97 1.91
N VAL A 167 -22.52 1.42 0.69
CA VAL A 167 -21.39 1.45 -0.24
C VAL A 167 -21.87 1.99 -1.58
N HIS A 168 -21.23 3.05 -2.07
CA HIS A 168 -21.57 3.73 -3.31
C HIS A 168 -20.30 4.30 -3.96
N PRO A 169 -20.22 4.46 -5.30
CA PRO A 169 -19.01 4.99 -5.95
C PRO A 169 -18.53 6.37 -5.46
N ALA A 170 -19.40 7.16 -4.86
CA ALA A 170 -19.08 8.47 -4.27
C ALA A 170 -18.97 8.47 -2.74
N VAL A 171 -19.44 7.42 -2.05
CA VAL A 171 -19.48 7.34 -0.59
C VAL A 171 -19.23 5.92 -0.11
N LEU A 172 -18.26 5.74 0.79
CA LEU A 172 -17.97 4.47 1.45
C LEU A 172 -18.12 4.63 2.96
N VAL A 173 -19.02 3.85 3.56
CA VAL A 173 -19.14 3.72 5.02
C VAL A 173 -18.48 2.41 5.46
N GLU A 174 -17.51 2.52 6.37
CA GLU A 174 -16.75 1.38 6.92
C GLU A 174 -16.61 1.51 8.45
N THR A 175 -16.19 0.43 9.12
CA THR A 175 -15.91 0.50 10.56
C THR A 175 -14.83 1.53 10.87
N PHE A 176 -15.04 2.32 11.91
CA PHE A 176 -13.99 3.20 12.41
C PHE A 176 -12.96 2.37 13.19
N GLU A 177 -11.69 2.47 12.79
CA GLU A 177 -10.61 1.72 13.42
C GLU A 177 -9.79 2.61 14.37
N PRO A 178 -9.85 2.37 15.70
CA PRO A 178 -8.99 3.07 16.64
C PRO A 178 -7.56 2.52 16.56
N GLY A 179 -6.59 3.43 16.58
CA GLY A 179 -5.16 3.12 16.62
C GLY A 179 -4.31 4.38 16.43
N GLN A 180 -3.03 4.25 16.77
CA GLN A 180 -2.02 5.28 16.55
C GLN A 180 -1.34 5.04 15.20
N SER A 181 -1.02 6.10 14.46
CA SER A 181 -0.27 5.96 13.19
C SER A 181 1.07 5.23 13.42
N VAL A 182 1.46 4.35 12.50
CA VAL A 182 2.78 3.68 12.59
C VAL A 182 3.93 4.68 12.60
N LEU A 183 3.75 5.88 12.03
CA LEU A 183 4.73 6.97 12.05
C LEU A 183 5.17 7.34 13.48
N TYR A 184 4.26 7.29 14.45
CA TYR A 184 4.61 7.52 15.85
C TYR A 184 5.68 6.54 16.34
N TYR A 185 5.58 5.27 15.97
CA TYR A 185 6.53 4.24 16.37
C TYR A 185 7.85 4.34 15.61
N VAL A 186 7.79 4.84 14.38
CA VAL A 186 8.93 5.06 13.49
C VAL A 186 9.77 6.25 13.96
N ASP A 187 9.15 7.42 14.16
CA ASP A 187 9.86 8.68 14.34
C ASP A 187 9.83 9.22 15.79
N GLU A 188 8.81 8.91 16.60
CA GLU A 188 8.58 9.55 17.91
C GLU A 188 8.87 8.64 19.12
N LEU A 189 8.47 7.38 19.07
CA LEU A 189 8.57 6.46 20.21
C LEU A 189 10.04 6.18 20.56
N GLN A 190 10.43 6.52 21.80
CA GLN A 190 11.71 6.17 22.39
C GLN A 190 11.54 4.96 23.32
N GLY A 191 12.48 4.01 23.27
CA GLY A 191 12.37 2.74 23.99
C GLY A 191 11.35 1.77 23.37
N TYR A 192 11.03 0.70 24.11
CA TYR A 192 10.09 -0.36 23.69
C TYR A 192 10.42 -0.98 22.34
N GLU A 193 11.70 -1.26 22.12
CA GLU A 193 12.28 -1.82 20.89
C GLU A 193 11.57 -3.11 20.45
N TRP A 194 11.05 -3.88 21.40
CA TRP A 194 10.27 -5.08 21.13
C TRP A 194 9.00 -4.80 20.30
N ILE A 195 8.33 -3.65 20.50
CA ILE A 195 7.16 -3.26 19.70
C ILE A 195 7.61 -2.94 18.29
N LYS A 196 8.69 -2.17 18.15
CA LYS A 196 9.21 -1.78 16.83
C LYS A 196 9.62 -3.01 16.02
N SER A 197 10.31 -3.95 16.67
CA SER A 197 10.68 -5.24 16.07
C SER A 197 9.45 -6.08 15.70
N ASP A 198 8.44 -6.18 16.57
CA ASP A 198 7.18 -6.86 16.24
C ASP A 198 6.45 -6.19 15.06
N LEU A 199 6.44 -4.85 14.98
CA LEU A 199 5.82 -4.10 13.87
C LEU A 199 6.56 -4.33 12.55
N ALA A 200 7.90 -4.29 12.57
CA ALA A 200 8.73 -4.61 11.42
C ALA A 200 8.41 -6.04 10.93
N HIS A 201 8.39 -7.00 11.85
CA HIS A 201 8.06 -8.40 11.57
C HIS A 201 6.64 -8.58 11.00
N ILE A 202 5.61 -7.96 11.58
CA ILE A 202 4.23 -8.05 11.07
C ILE A 202 4.14 -7.45 9.67
N GLY A 203 4.76 -6.30 9.43
CA GLY A 203 4.71 -5.62 8.13
C GLY A 203 5.30 -6.48 7.00
N ILE A 204 6.47 -7.10 7.21
CA ILE A 204 7.15 -7.86 6.15
C ILE A 204 6.40 -9.16 5.88
N HIS A 205 5.87 -9.80 6.91
CA HIS A 205 5.04 -10.99 6.78
C HIS A 205 3.72 -10.69 6.08
N ALA A 206 3.10 -9.54 6.35
CA ALA A 206 1.90 -9.09 5.63
C ALA A 206 2.19 -8.86 4.14
N LEU A 207 3.29 -8.16 3.80
CA LEU A 207 3.70 -7.96 2.41
C LEU A 207 3.97 -9.28 1.69
N LEU A 208 4.81 -10.14 2.28
CA LEU A 208 5.18 -11.41 1.67
C LEU A 208 3.98 -12.35 1.51
N LYS A 209 3.01 -12.33 2.44
CA LYS A 209 1.73 -13.03 2.26
C LYS A 209 0.94 -12.46 1.08
N MET A 210 0.75 -11.14 1.03
CA MET A 210 0.03 -10.49 -0.07
C MET A 210 0.66 -10.80 -1.45
N LEU A 211 1.99 -10.81 -1.48
CA LEU A 211 2.78 -11.02 -2.69
C LEU A 211 2.84 -12.49 -3.12
N LEU A 212 3.30 -13.38 -2.24
CA LEU A 212 3.64 -14.77 -2.58
C LEU A 212 2.45 -15.73 -2.47
N VAL A 213 1.53 -15.45 -1.54
CA VAL A 213 0.40 -16.34 -1.24
C VAL A 213 -0.87 -15.86 -1.95
N ASP A 214 -1.24 -14.60 -1.74
CA ASP A 214 -2.54 -14.09 -2.20
C ASP A 214 -2.51 -13.56 -3.64
N ASN A 215 -1.32 -13.18 -4.14
CA ASN A 215 -1.14 -12.39 -5.37
C ASN A 215 -2.11 -11.21 -5.44
N PHE A 216 -2.32 -10.54 -4.30
CA PHE A 216 -3.19 -9.38 -4.16
C PHE A 216 -2.54 -8.41 -3.19
N ILE A 217 -1.80 -7.46 -3.76
CA ILE A 217 -0.90 -6.57 -3.04
C ILE A 217 -1.59 -5.24 -2.80
N HIS A 218 -1.56 -4.76 -1.57
CA HIS A 218 -1.90 -3.37 -1.27
C HIS A 218 -0.79 -2.47 -1.80
N ALA A 219 -1.08 -1.70 -2.84
CA ALA A 219 -0.08 -0.94 -3.58
C ALA A 219 0.33 0.39 -2.92
N ASP A 220 -0.28 0.76 -1.79
CA ASP A 220 -0.01 2.02 -1.06
C ASP A 220 0.21 1.79 0.44
N MET A 221 1.23 1.00 0.78
CA MET A 221 1.64 0.74 2.17
C MET A 221 2.43 1.91 2.78
N HIS A 222 2.02 3.15 2.50
CA HIS A 222 2.61 4.33 3.14
C HIS A 222 2.26 4.34 4.65
N PRO A 223 3.18 4.76 5.53
CA PRO A 223 2.94 4.80 6.98
C PRO A 223 1.64 5.48 7.43
N GLY A 224 1.19 6.50 6.70
CA GLY A 224 -0.07 7.21 6.97
C GLY A 224 -1.34 6.35 6.84
N ASN A 225 -1.27 5.24 6.12
CA ASN A 225 -2.36 4.28 5.93
C ASN A 225 -2.27 3.09 6.90
N ILE A 226 -1.38 3.15 7.89
CA ILE A 226 -1.14 2.04 8.81
C ILE A 226 -1.36 2.53 10.24
N LEU A 227 -2.36 1.94 10.89
CA LEU A 227 -2.58 2.15 12.32
C LEU A 227 -2.05 0.96 13.11
N VAL A 228 -1.63 1.26 14.33
CA VAL A 228 -1.18 0.30 15.32
C VAL A 228 -2.06 0.43 16.54
N ARG A 229 -2.60 -0.69 17.00
CA ARG A 229 -3.31 -0.80 18.27
C ARG A 229 -2.48 -1.66 19.19
N VAL A 230 -2.14 -1.11 20.35
CA VAL A 230 -1.45 -1.86 21.41
C VAL A 230 -2.36 -1.93 22.62
N SER A 231 -2.44 -3.10 23.25
CA SER A 231 -3.21 -3.27 24.49
C SER A 231 -2.58 -2.40 25.60
N ASN A 232 -3.42 -1.75 26.42
CA ASN A 232 -3.08 -0.72 27.41
C ASN A 232 -2.13 -1.14 28.55
N SER A 233 -1.37 -2.23 28.41
CA SER A 233 -0.34 -2.63 29.37
C SER A 233 0.94 -1.78 29.29
N MET A 234 0.90 -0.58 28.69
CA MET A 234 2.04 0.35 28.65
C MET A 234 2.19 1.17 29.95
N SER A 235 1.14 1.24 30.78
CA SER A 235 1.16 2.00 32.04
C SER A 235 1.67 1.21 33.26
N SER A 236 2.00 -0.07 33.10
CA SER A 236 2.56 -0.91 34.17
C SER A 236 4.04 -1.15 33.91
N GLN A 237 4.90 -0.83 34.89
CA GLN A 237 6.33 -1.14 34.83
C GLN A 237 6.65 -2.65 34.81
N ASN A 238 5.64 -3.50 35.02
CA ASN A 238 5.71 -4.95 34.83
C ASN A 238 4.42 -5.45 34.17
N PRO A 239 4.34 -5.50 32.83
CA PRO A 239 3.17 -6.04 32.12
C PRO A 239 3.14 -7.58 32.28
N PRO A 240 2.06 -8.17 32.84
CA PRO A 240 2.03 -9.60 33.14
C PRO A 240 1.88 -10.50 31.91
N LEU A 241 1.75 -9.94 30.70
CA LEU A 241 1.83 -10.67 29.43
C LEU A 241 2.12 -9.67 28.29
N ARG A 242 3.22 -9.88 27.54
CA ARG A 242 3.54 -9.07 26.35
C ARG A 242 2.40 -9.21 25.32
N SER A 243 1.65 -8.14 25.09
CA SER A 243 0.61 -8.12 24.04
C SER A 243 1.25 -7.67 22.74
N ARG A 244 1.19 -8.52 21.70
CA ARG A 244 1.69 -8.17 20.37
C ARG A 244 0.92 -6.96 19.82
N PRO A 245 1.57 -6.03 19.12
CA PRO A 245 0.89 -4.94 18.46
C PRO A 245 -0.03 -5.50 17.36
N HIS A 246 -1.18 -4.86 17.17
CA HIS A 246 -2.14 -5.19 16.13
C HIS A 246 -2.08 -4.13 15.03
N VAL A 247 -1.84 -4.53 13.79
CA VAL A 247 -1.70 -3.65 12.64
C VAL A 247 -3.03 -3.57 11.87
N ILE A 248 -3.46 -2.35 11.55
CA ILE A 248 -4.62 -2.09 10.71
C ILE A 248 -4.17 -1.38 9.44
N PHE A 249 -4.42 -1.98 8.29
CA PHE A 249 -4.22 -1.34 6.99
C PHE A 249 -5.50 -0.59 6.56
N LEU A 250 -5.35 0.69 6.29
CA LEU A 250 -6.37 1.58 5.76
C LEU A 250 -6.13 1.84 4.27
N ASP A 251 -7.09 2.50 3.61
CA ASP A 251 -6.97 3.00 2.24
C ASP A 251 -6.43 1.97 1.23
N VAL A 252 -7.17 0.88 1.06
CA VAL A 252 -6.84 -0.17 0.09
C VAL A 252 -7.38 0.14 -1.30
N GLY A 253 -7.55 1.43 -1.64
CA GLY A 253 -8.04 1.86 -2.95
C GLY A 253 -7.11 1.41 -4.07
N MET A 254 -5.81 1.35 -3.79
CA MET A 254 -4.76 0.91 -4.71
C MET A 254 -4.33 -0.53 -4.43
N THR A 255 -4.45 -1.38 -5.45
CA THR A 255 -4.01 -2.77 -5.42
C THR A 255 -3.25 -3.16 -6.69
N ALA A 256 -2.41 -4.19 -6.59
CA ALA A 256 -1.70 -4.79 -7.72
C ALA A 256 -1.83 -6.31 -7.70
N GLU A 257 -1.94 -6.90 -8.88
CA GLU A 257 -1.90 -8.36 -9.10
C GLU A 257 -0.93 -8.68 -10.22
N LEU A 258 -0.11 -9.70 -10.03
CA LEU A 258 0.86 -10.13 -11.03
C LEU A 258 0.26 -11.20 -11.93
N SER A 259 0.68 -11.23 -13.19
CA SER A 259 0.34 -12.35 -14.06
C SER A 259 1.03 -13.63 -13.57
N LYS A 260 0.52 -14.82 -13.94
CA LYS A 260 1.15 -16.10 -13.56
C LYS A 260 2.64 -16.14 -13.95
N ARG A 261 2.98 -15.61 -15.14
CA ARG A 261 4.37 -15.50 -15.61
C ARG A 261 5.19 -14.60 -14.70
N ASP A 262 4.68 -13.40 -14.40
CA ASP A 262 5.44 -12.42 -13.63
C ASP A 262 5.59 -12.86 -12.17
N ARG A 263 4.60 -13.57 -11.61
CA ARG A 263 4.68 -14.18 -10.27
C ARG A 263 5.81 -15.20 -10.19
N VAL A 264 5.90 -16.12 -11.15
CA VAL A 264 6.99 -17.13 -11.20
C VAL A 264 8.34 -16.44 -11.38
N ASN A 265 8.42 -15.48 -12.31
CA ASN A 265 9.66 -14.76 -12.56
C ASN A 265 10.11 -13.90 -11.37
N LEU A 266 9.17 -13.31 -10.64
CA LEU A 266 9.46 -12.51 -9.45
C LEU A 266 9.88 -13.39 -8.28
N LEU A 267 9.30 -14.59 -8.15
CA LEU A 267 9.77 -15.59 -7.18
C LEU A 267 11.22 -15.97 -7.45
N GLU A 268 11.54 -16.26 -8.72
CA GLU A 268 12.91 -16.61 -9.13
C GLU A 268 13.88 -15.45 -8.94
N PHE A 269 13.44 -14.22 -9.22
CA PHE A 269 14.19 -13.02 -8.90
C PHE A 269 14.51 -12.95 -7.39
N PHE A 270 13.51 -13.08 -6.52
CA PHE A 270 13.73 -13.04 -5.07
C PHE A 270 14.62 -14.19 -4.56
N LYS A 271 14.52 -15.38 -5.15
CA LYS A 271 15.43 -16.50 -4.89
C LYS A 271 16.86 -16.14 -5.28
N ALA A 272 17.06 -15.54 -6.45
CA ALA A 272 18.37 -15.09 -6.90
C ALA A 272 18.97 -14.01 -5.98
N ILE A 273 18.17 -13.03 -5.53
CA ILE A 273 18.61 -12.06 -4.51
C ILE A 273 19.02 -12.77 -3.22
N ALA A 274 18.20 -13.71 -2.74
CA ALA A 274 18.45 -14.45 -1.50
C ALA A 274 19.68 -15.36 -1.56
N LEU A 275 19.98 -15.92 -2.73
CA LEU A 275 21.18 -16.72 -3.00
C LEU A 275 22.38 -15.87 -3.45
N ARG A 276 22.20 -14.55 -3.53
CA ARG A 276 23.20 -13.58 -4.02
C ARG A 276 23.72 -13.92 -5.44
N ASP A 277 22.84 -14.46 -6.28
CA ASP A 277 23.07 -14.76 -7.70
C ASP A 277 22.69 -13.55 -8.57
N GLY A 278 23.68 -12.70 -8.86
CA GLY A 278 23.48 -11.46 -9.62
C GLY A 278 23.09 -11.70 -11.07
N ARG A 279 23.66 -12.72 -11.71
CA ARG A 279 23.31 -13.09 -13.09
C ARG A 279 21.85 -13.48 -13.21
N THR A 280 21.37 -14.40 -12.38
CA THR A 280 19.96 -14.84 -12.42
C THR A 280 19.03 -13.68 -12.06
N ALA A 281 19.40 -12.83 -11.10
CA ALA A 281 18.63 -11.63 -10.76
C ALA A 281 18.50 -10.67 -11.96
N ALA A 282 19.57 -10.46 -12.72
CA ALA A 282 19.56 -9.61 -13.92
C ALA A 282 18.70 -10.21 -15.04
N GLU A 283 18.84 -11.51 -15.30
CA GLU A 283 18.03 -12.21 -16.30
C GLU A 283 16.53 -12.17 -15.95
N CYS A 284 16.20 -12.39 -14.67
CA CYS A 284 14.82 -12.26 -14.21
C CYS A 284 14.32 -10.82 -14.39
N THR A 285 15.15 -9.81 -14.08
CA THR A 285 14.79 -8.40 -14.28
C THR A 285 14.42 -8.09 -15.73
N LEU A 286 15.18 -8.60 -16.70
CA LEU A 286 14.89 -8.44 -18.13
C LEU A 286 13.57 -9.11 -18.55
N LYS A 287 13.15 -10.17 -17.85
CA LYS A 287 11.89 -10.92 -18.06
C LYS A 287 10.67 -10.28 -17.39
N LEU A 288 10.84 -9.26 -16.54
CA LEU A 288 9.74 -8.52 -15.89
C LEU A 288 8.94 -7.64 -16.86
N SER A 289 9.32 -7.59 -18.13
CA SER A 289 8.52 -7.00 -19.19
C SER A 289 8.29 -7.96 -20.35
N ARG A 290 7.11 -7.91 -20.95
CA ARG A 290 6.84 -8.63 -22.22
C ARG A 290 7.55 -8.02 -23.42
N LYS A 291 7.85 -6.72 -23.37
CA LYS A 291 8.45 -5.96 -24.47
C LYS A 291 9.69 -5.27 -23.94
N GLN A 292 10.84 -5.91 -24.13
CA GLN A 292 12.12 -5.38 -23.66
C GLN A 292 12.68 -4.34 -24.64
N CYS A 293 13.19 -3.23 -24.10
CA CYS A 293 13.79 -2.13 -24.84
C CYS A 293 15.28 -1.95 -24.55
N CYS A 294 15.84 -2.79 -23.66
CA CYS A 294 17.26 -2.77 -23.33
C CYS A 294 18.09 -3.00 -24.60
N PRO A 295 18.94 -2.03 -25.00
CA PRO A 295 19.71 -2.12 -26.24
C PRO A 295 20.83 -3.16 -26.15
N ASP A 296 21.39 -3.35 -24.96
CA ASP A 296 22.43 -4.35 -24.69
C ASP A 296 22.12 -5.12 -23.38
N PRO A 297 21.29 -6.18 -23.47
CA PRO A 297 20.97 -7.01 -22.31
C PRO A 297 22.20 -7.70 -21.69
N ARG A 298 23.25 -7.97 -22.48
CA ARG A 298 24.46 -8.63 -21.97
C ARG A 298 25.25 -7.68 -21.07
N ALA A 299 25.44 -6.44 -21.51
CA ALA A 299 26.08 -5.42 -20.69
C ALA A 299 25.33 -5.16 -19.38
N PHE A 300 23.99 -5.17 -19.40
CA PHE A 300 23.18 -5.08 -18.19
C PHE A 300 23.44 -6.25 -17.23
N ILE A 301 23.40 -7.49 -17.74
CA ILE A 301 23.66 -8.68 -16.92
C ILE A 301 25.07 -8.64 -16.32
N GLU A 302 26.08 -8.31 -17.10
CA GLU A 302 27.46 -8.23 -16.62
C GLU A 302 27.65 -7.15 -15.55
N GLU A 303 27.00 -5.99 -15.68
CA GLU A 303 27.13 -4.91 -14.70
C GLU A 303 26.42 -5.25 -13.37
N VAL A 304 25.24 -5.89 -13.44
CA VAL A 304 24.54 -6.38 -12.24
C VAL A 304 25.36 -7.48 -11.55
N ASP A 305 25.84 -8.48 -12.31
CA ASP A 305 26.60 -9.62 -11.78
C ASP A 305 27.89 -9.16 -11.06
N LYS A 306 28.62 -8.20 -11.66
CA LYS A 306 29.79 -7.57 -11.02
C LYS A 306 29.47 -6.91 -9.69
N SER A 307 28.34 -6.22 -9.59
CA SER A 307 27.92 -5.57 -8.34
C SER A 307 27.56 -6.57 -7.25
N PHE A 308 26.87 -7.66 -7.59
CA PHE A 308 26.60 -8.74 -6.64
C PHE A 308 27.89 -9.39 -6.13
N ILE A 309 28.87 -9.63 -7.01
CA ILE A 309 30.19 -10.12 -6.59
C ILE A 309 30.84 -9.16 -5.59
N SER A 310 30.76 -7.85 -5.83
CA SER A 310 31.27 -6.82 -4.91
C SER A 310 30.53 -6.83 -3.57
N TRP A 311 29.20 -6.94 -3.57
CA TRP A 311 28.38 -7.00 -2.34
C TRP A 311 28.58 -8.31 -1.55
N ASN A 312 29.10 -9.34 -2.19
CA ASN A 312 29.45 -10.63 -1.57
C ASN A 312 30.88 -10.67 -1.01
N SER A 313 31.68 -9.64 -1.26
CA SER A 313 33.03 -9.52 -0.71
C SER A 313 33.00 -9.27 0.81
N ALA A 314 34.12 -9.51 1.50
CA ALA A 314 34.23 -9.27 2.93
C ALA A 314 33.95 -7.80 3.32
N GLU A 315 34.25 -6.85 2.42
CA GLU A 315 33.96 -5.42 2.56
C GLU A 315 32.50 -5.09 2.22
N GLY A 316 31.89 -5.85 1.30
CA GLY A 316 30.52 -5.70 0.84
C GLY A 316 29.44 -6.32 1.74
N ASN A 317 29.81 -7.18 2.69
CA ASN A 317 28.85 -7.83 3.60
C ASN A 317 28.06 -6.84 4.48
N ASN A 318 28.53 -5.59 4.61
CA ASN A 318 27.82 -4.52 5.32
C ASN A 318 26.86 -3.72 4.42
N VAL A 319 26.81 -3.99 3.10
CA VAL A 319 25.90 -3.28 2.19
C VAL A 319 24.48 -3.73 2.44
N HIS A 320 23.59 -2.77 2.65
CA HIS A 320 22.20 -3.05 3.01
C HIS A 320 21.35 -3.41 1.77
N PRO A 321 20.36 -4.31 1.91
CA PRO A 321 19.50 -4.72 0.80
C PRO A 321 18.80 -3.56 0.06
N GLY A 322 18.39 -2.51 0.78
CA GLY A 322 17.80 -1.31 0.17
C GLY A 322 18.76 -0.56 -0.75
N GLU A 323 20.05 -0.48 -0.40
CA GLU A 323 21.09 0.14 -1.24
C GLU A 323 21.35 -0.70 -2.50
N CYS A 324 21.43 -2.02 -2.35
CA CYS A 324 21.53 -2.96 -3.47
C CYS A 324 20.36 -2.80 -4.46
N MET A 325 19.14 -2.67 -3.94
CA MET A 325 17.94 -2.47 -4.75
C MET A 325 17.95 -1.10 -5.45
N HIS A 326 18.38 -0.05 -4.77
CA HIS A 326 18.51 1.28 -5.38
C HIS A 326 19.53 1.26 -6.54
N GLN A 327 20.68 0.61 -6.34
CA GLN A 327 21.69 0.45 -7.38
C GLN A 327 21.19 -0.40 -8.56
N LEU A 328 20.42 -1.46 -8.29
CA LEU A 328 19.76 -2.24 -9.35
C LEU A 328 18.78 -1.39 -10.17
N LEU A 329 17.96 -0.55 -9.53
CA LEU A 329 17.05 0.36 -10.23
C LEU A 329 17.81 1.39 -11.08
N GLU A 330 18.98 1.84 -10.63
CA GLU A 330 19.84 2.72 -11.41
C GLU A 330 20.39 2.02 -12.66
N TYR A 331 20.73 0.72 -12.57
CA TYR A 331 21.08 -0.08 -13.73
C TYR A 331 19.91 -0.27 -14.69
N VAL A 332 18.72 -0.56 -14.17
CA VAL A 332 17.49 -0.62 -14.97
C VAL A 332 17.31 0.68 -15.76
N ARG A 333 17.50 1.83 -15.11
CA ARG A 333 17.41 3.16 -15.73
C ARG A 333 18.49 3.37 -16.80
N ARG A 334 19.76 3.15 -16.47
CA ARG A 334 20.91 3.39 -17.36
C ARG A 334 20.89 2.48 -18.59
N HIS A 335 20.53 1.22 -18.41
CA HIS A 335 20.42 0.21 -19.47
C HIS A 335 19.06 0.21 -20.16
N LYS A 336 18.15 1.12 -19.80
CA LYS A 336 16.82 1.25 -20.41
C LYS A 336 16.04 -0.07 -20.37
N VAL A 337 16.19 -0.82 -19.28
CA VAL A 337 15.45 -2.06 -19.04
C VAL A 337 14.00 -1.69 -18.78
N ASN A 338 13.09 -2.28 -19.56
CA ASN A 338 11.67 -2.07 -19.38
C ASN A 338 11.11 -3.05 -18.34
N ILE A 339 10.20 -2.57 -17.48
CA ILE A 339 9.49 -3.34 -16.45
C ILE A 339 7.99 -3.05 -16.57
N ASP A 340 7.15 -4.08 -16.49
CA ASP A 340 5.70 -3.90 -16.61
C ASP A 340 5.10 -3.21 -15.37
N GLY A 341 4.08 -2.37 -15.56
CA GLY A 341 3.57 -1.45 -14.52
C GLY A 341 3.19 -2.11 -13.19
N ASN A 342 2.47 -3.24 -13.19
CA ASN A 342 2.11 -3.94 -11.95
C ASN A 342 3.34 -4.46 -11.20
N VAL A 343 4.40 -4.86 -11.91
CA VAL A 343 5.67 -5.27 -11.29
C VAL A 343 6.35 -4.06 -10.67
N THR A 344 6.40 -2.94 -11.38
CA THR A 344 6.93 -1.68 -10.84
C THR A 344 6.19 -1.27 -9.57
N THR A 345 4.85 -1.36 -9.56
CA THR A 345 4.05 -1.09 -8.35
C THR A 345 4.48 -1.98 -7.19
N VAL A 346 4.62 -3.29 -7.39
CA VAL A 346 5.07 -4.22 -6.35
C VAL A 346 6.47 -3.88 -5.85
N MET A 347 7.41 -3.56 -6.75
CA MET A 347 8.79 -3.17 -6.37
C MET A 347 8.79 -1.88 -5.54
N VAL A 348 8.06 -0.85 -5.97
CA VAL A 348 7.96 0.42 -5.25
C VAL A 348 7.28 0.24 -3.88
N THR A 349 6.20 -0.54 -3.80
CA THR A 349 5.56 -0.86 -2.51
C THR A 349 6.52 -1.58 -1.57
N THR A 350 7.31 -2.51 -2.08
CA THR A 350 8.33 -3.23 -1.28
C THR A 350 9.39 -2.28 -0.75
N LEU A 351 9.86 -1.33 -1.58
CA LEU A 351 10.83 -0.31 -1.19
C LEU A 351 10.28 0.67 -0.14
N VAL A 352 9.04 1.13 -0.31
CA VAL A 352 8.39 2.00 0.69
C VAL A 352 8.30 1.28 2.02
N LEU A 353 7.91 0.01 2.02
CA LEU A 353 7.80 -0.80 3.22
C LEU A 353 9.17 -0.98 3.91
N GLU A 354 10.19 -1.41 3.15
CA GLU A 354 11.55 -1.60 3.66
C GLU A 354 12.08 -0.31 4.31
N GLY A 355 11.87 0.84 3.66
CA GLY A 355 12.39 2.12 4.13
C GLY A 355 11.92 2.52 5.53
N TRP A 356 10.63 2.35 5.86
CA TRP A 356 10.15 2.65 7.21
C TRP A 356 10.31 1.47 8.19
N GLN A 357 10.32 0.23 7.71
CA GLN A 357 10.64 -0.92 8.56
C GLN A 357 12.07 -0.88 9.09
N ARG A 358 13.02 -0.48 8.25
CA ARG A 358 14.41 -0.27 8.66
C ARG A 358 14.54 0.77 9.78
N LYS A 359 13.69 1.80 9.76
CA LYS A 359 13.65 2.79 10.86
C LYS A 359 13.07 2.20 12.16
N LEU A 360 12.16 1.22 12.07
CA LEU A 360 11.65 0.53 13.24
C LEU A 360 12.68 -0.43 13.84
N ASP A 361 13.28 -1.26 13.00
CA ASP A 361 14.25 -2.27 13.42
C ASP A 361 15.37 -2.37 12.37
N PRO A 362 16.50 -1.65 12.57
CA PRO A 362 17.63 -1.65 11.64
C PRO A 362 18.30 -3.02 11.50
N GLU A 363 18.18 -3.87 12.53
CA GLU A 363 18.80 -5.20 12.59
C GLU A 363 17.88 -6.28 11.98
N TYR A 364 16.67 -5.91 11.57
CA TYR A 364 15.72 -6.88 11.02
C TYR A 364 16.17 -7.39 9.65
N ASP A 365 16.50 -8.68 9.59
CA ASP A 365 16.90 -9.33 8.35
C ASP A 365 15.68 -9.75 7.49
N ALA A 366 15.26 -8.83 6.60
CA ALA A 366 14.22 -9.07 5.61
C ALA A 366 14.57 -10.22 4.65
N MET A 367 15.86 -10.45 4.37
CA MET A 367 16.31 -11.55 3.50
C MET A 367 16.12 -12.90 4.18
N SER A 368 16.42 -13.01 5.47
CA SER A 368 16.09 -14.19 6.27
C SER A 368 14.59 -14.44 6.38
N ALA A 369 13.76 -13.39 6.46
CA ALA A 369 12.30 -13.53 6.44
C ALA A 369 11.80 -14.05 5.08
N LEU A 370 12.31 -13.47 3.99
CA LEU A 370 12.04 -13.89 2.61
C LEU A 370 12.46 -15.35 2.40
N GLN A 371 13.69 -15.74 2.73
CA GLN A 371 14.18 -17.11 2.62
C GLN A 371 13.25 -18.10 3.35
N ARG A 372 12.92 -17.83 4.61
CA ARG A 372 12.01 -18.70 5.40
C ARG A 372 10.65 -18.89 4.74
N LEU A 373 10.11 -17.86 4.11
CA LEU A 373 8.83 -17.94 3.40
C LEU A 373 8.95 -18.58 2.02
N LEU A 374 10.00 -18.28 1.25
CA LEU A 374 10.27 -18.93 -0.04
C LEU A 374 10.42 -20.43 0.12
N PHE A 375 11.21 -20.89 1.09
CA PHE A 375 11.34 -22.32 1.36
C PHE A 375 10.02 -22.92 1.81
N LYS A 376 9.23 -22.24 2.65
CA LYS A 376 7.86 -22.71 2.98
C LYS A 376 6.94 -22.80 1.77
N VAL A 377 7.02 -21.85 0.84
CA VAL A 377 6.22 -21.87 -0.40
C VAL A 377 6.66 -23.02 -1.30
N ASP A 378 7.96 -23.28 -1.44
CA ASP A 378 8.47 -24.44 -2.17
C ASP A 378 8.00 -25.76 -1.54
N TRP A 379 7.95 -25.83 -0.20
CA TRP A 379 7.35 -26.96 0.52
C TRP A 379 5.85 -27.09 0.23
N VAL A 380 5.11 -25.99 0.18
CA VAL A 380 3.66 -25.98 -0.09
C VAL A 380 3.36 -26.32 -1.55
N GLU A 381 4.09 -25.75 -2.51
CA GLU A 381 3.99 -26.13 -3.93
C GLU A 381 4.37 -27.59 -4.12
N SER A 382 5.46 -28.06 -3.51
CA SER A 382 5.84 -29.49 -3.52
C SER A 382 4.74 -30.37 -2.92
N LEU A 383 4.07 -29.94 -1.86
CA LEU A 383 2.90 -30.63 -1.29
C LEU A 383 1.71 -30.63 -2.24
N PHE A 384 1.40 -29.51 -2.89
CA PHE A 384 0.32 -29.40 -3.87
C PHE A 384 0.60 -30.31 -5.09
N TYR A 385 1.82 -30.31 -5.63
CA TYR A 385 2.23 -31.21 -6.70
C TYR A 385 2.19 -32.68 -6.28
N THR A 386 2.55 -33.00 -5.04
CA THR A 386 2.49 -34.37 -4.51
C THR A 386 1.03 -34.81 -4.29
N MET A 387 0.16 -33.93 -3.82
CA MET A 387 -1.27 -34.22 -3.63
C MET A 387 -2.01 -34.36 -4.96
N GLU A 388 -1.72 -33.53 -5.96
CA GLU A 388 -2.27 -33.71 -7.31
C GLU A 388 -1.71 -34.97 -7.99
N GLY A 389 -0.45 -35.34 -7.74
CA GLY A 389 0.16 -36.58 -8.24
C GLY A 389 -0.37 -37.86 -7.59
N VAL A 390 -0.88 -37.80 -6.35
CA VAL A 390 -1.50 -38.92 -5.63
C VAL A 390 -3.02 -39.00 -5.88
N MET A 391 -3.65 -37.92 -6.36
CA MET A 391 -5.07 -37.85 -6.69
C MET A 391 -5.39 -37.86 -8.19
N ALA A 392 -4.40 -38.10 -9.06
CA ALA A 392 -4.63 -38.41 -10.47
C ALA A 392 -5.04 -39.90 -10.60
N PRO A 393 -6.09 -40.23 -11.36
CA PRO A 393 -6.63 -41.59 -11.48
C PRO A 393 -5.69 -42.59 -12.17
#